data_AF-A0A832B465-F1
#
_entry.id   AF-A0A832B465-F1
#
_cell.length_a   1.000
_cell.length_b   1.000
_cell.length_c   1.000
_cell.angle_alpha   90.00
_cell.angle_beta   90.00
_cell.angle_gamma   90.00
#
_symmetry.space_group_name_H-M   'P 1'
#
loop_
_entity.id
_entity.type
_entity.pdbx_description
1 polymer ?
#
loop_
_entity_poly.entity_id
_entity_poly.type
_entity_poly.pdbx_seq_one_letter_code
_entity_poly.pdbx_strand_id
1 'polypeptide(L)'
;MSDLYVEVSAYKAAMNITKDAHDDDIERAILAASRAIDDATHRYFYLKDASADEVRYFTPRSRTWLEIGDLAALSTTSDPVLLDMDSDGSFESVLTENVDFVLEPLNATEDEVPYERLRMLPLSSYWLIEYPRSVQITGRWGWSSVPTVIEQATLILASRYLKRTD
;
A
#
# COMPACT_ATOMS: atom_id res chain seq x y z
N MET A 1 -4.51 5.14 14.51
CA MET A 1 -4.63 4.35 13.27
C MET A 1 -4.14 2.97 13.63
N SER A 2 -4.99 1.96 13.47
CA SER A 2 -4.74 0.61 13.98
C SER A 2 -3.91 -0.14 12.95
N ASP A 3 -2.67 -0.46 13.32
CA ASP A 3 -1.70 -1.26 12.59
C ASP A 3 -2.07 -2.77 12.59
N LEU A 4 -3.33 -3.09 12.87
CA LEU A 4 -3.88 -4.44 13.04
C LEU A 4 -4.76 -4.80 11.85
N TYR A 5 -4.67 -6.05 11.39
CA TYR A 5 -5.54 -6.55 10.31
C TYR A 5 -6.95 -6.92 10.77
N VAL A 6 -7.16 -7.07 12.06
CA VAL A 6 -8.45 -7.39 12.64
C VAL A 6 -8.62 -6.63 13.94
N GLU A 7 -9.77 -6.01 14.15
CA GLU A 7 -10.07 -5.35 15.42
C GLU A 7 -10.36 -6.38 16.54
N VAL A 8 -10.01 -6.05 17.79
CA VAL A 8 -10.23 -6.94 18.95
C VAL A 8 -11.70 -7.38 19.08
N SER A 9 -12.63 -6.47 18.78
CA SER A 9 -14.07 -6.75 18.77
C SER A 9 -14.48 -7.77 17.71
N ALA A 10 -13.92 -7.69 16.51
CA ALA A 10 -14.16 -8.63 15.41
C ALA A 10 -13.58 -10.01 15.75
N TYR A 11 -12.39 -10.06 16.36
CA TYR A 11 -11.81 -11.31 16.87
C TYR A 11 -12.69 -11.97 17.95
N LYS A 12 -13.15 -11.19 18.95
CA LYS A 12 -14.05 -11.68 20.00
C LYS A 12 -15.35 -12.24 19.41
N ALA A 13 -15.94 -11.55 18.43
CA ALA A 13 -17.12 -12.02 17.73
C ALA A 13 -16.88 -13.35 16.99
N ALA A 14 -15.74 -13.49 16.30
CA ALA A 14 -15.38 -14.72 15.60
C ALA A 14 -15.17 -15.93 16.54
N MET A 15 -14.66 -15.67 17.75
CA MET A 15 -14.39 -16.72 18.76
C MET A 15 -15.54 -16.93 19.76
N ASN A 16 -16.65 -16.21 19.61
CA ASN A 16 -17.78 -16.21 20.54
C ASN A 16 -17.37 -15.89 22.00
N ILE A 17 -16.46 -14.93 22.17
CA ILE A 17 -15.98 -14.44 23.46
C ILE A 17 -16.84 -13.23 23.88
N THR A 18 -17.52 -13.33 25.01
CA THR A 18 -18.50 -12.32 25.48
C THR A 18 -18.05 -11.51 26.69
N LYS A 19 -16.89 -11.82 27.27
CA LYS A 19 -16.35 -11.13 28.45
C LYS A 19 -15.25 -10.16 28.04
N ASP A 20 -15.19 -9.02 28.72
CA ASP A 20 -14.14 -8.00 28.55
C ASP A 20 -12.88 -8.31 29.37
N ALA A 21 -12.47 -9.58 29.38
CA ALA A 21 -11.23 -10.02 29.99
C ALA A 21 -10.22 -10.37 28.89
N HIS A 22 -8.94 -10.06 29.13
CA HIS A 22 -7.81 -10.41 28.26
C HIS A 22 -7.72 -9.65 26.92
N ASP A 23 -8.36 -8.48 26.79
CA ASP A 23 -8.30 -7.65 25.60
C ASP A 23 -6.84 -7.32 25.20
N ASP A 24 -6.00 -6.99 26.19
CA ASP A 24 -4.57 -6.72 25.97
C ASP A 24 -3.79 -7.94 25.45
N ASP A 25 -4.17 -9.15 25.87
CA ASP A 25 -3.57 -10.40 25.37
C ASP A 25 -4.02 -10.66 23.93
N ILE A 26 -5.31 -10.43 23.63
CA ILE A 26 -5.89 -10.58 22.30
C ILE A 26 -5.25 -9.59 21.33
N GLU A 27 -5.14 -8.32 21.72
CA GLU A 27 -4.52 -7.28 20.89
C GLU A 27 -3.05 -7.64 20.58
N ARG A 28 -2.28 -8.08 21.59
CA ARG A 28 -0.90 -8.55 21.38
C ARG A 28 -0.82 -9.73 20.41
N ALA A 29 -1.75 -10.68 20.50
CA ALA A 29 -1.79 -11.84 19.61
C ALA A 29 -2.14 -11.44 18.16
N ILE A 30 -3.11 -10.53 17.98
CA ILE A 30 -3.47 -9.99 16.67
C ILE A 30 -2.32 -9.19 16.07
N LEU A 31 -1.65 -8.36 16.87
CA LEU A 31 -0.49 -7.58 16.43
C LEU A 31 0.63 -8.52 15.97
N ALA A 32 0.98 -9.52 16.78
CA ALA A 32 1.98 -10.52 16.42
C ALA A 32 1.60 -11.28 15.13
N ALA A 33 0.32 -11.66 14.98
CA ALA A 33 -0.18 -12.32 13.77
C ALA A 33 -0.08 -11.42 12.53
N SER A 34 -0.43 -10.14 12.67
CA SER A 34 -0.34 -9.16 11.59
C SER A 34 1.11 -8.97 11.15
N ARG A 35 2.05 -8.79 12.09
CA ARG A 35 3.48 -8.66 11.77
C ARG A 35 4.07 -9.94 11.18
N ALA A 36 3.64 -11.11 11.63
CA ALA A 36 4.06 -12.38 11.03
C ALA A 36 3.58 -12.52 9.57
N ILE A 37 2.40 -12.00 9.23
CA ILE A 37 1.92 -11.93 7.85
C ILE A 37 2.77 -10.95 7.05
N ASP A 38 3.07 -9.76 7.59
CA ASP A 38 3.92 -8.78 6.91
C ASP A 38 5.29 -9.35 6.56
N ASP A 39 5.91 -10.04 7.52
CA ASP A 39 7.20 -10.67 7.33
C ASP A 39 7.15 -11.79 6.29
N ALA A 40 6.03 -12.52 6.22
CA ALA A 40 5.84 -13.62 5.28
C ALA A 40 5.53 -13.15 3.85
N THR A 41 4.85 -12.02 3.68
CA THR A 41 4.45 -11.48 2.36
C THR A 41 5.38 -10.37 1.88
N HIS A 42 6.21 -9.82 2.77
CA HIS A 42 6.98 -8.60 2.57
C HIS A 42 6.12 -7.40 2.13
N ARG A 43 4.85 -7.36 2.56
CA ARG A 43 3.86 -6.33 2.24
C ARG A 43 3.05 -5.98 3.49
N TYR A 44 2.48 -4.77 3.48
CA TYR A 44 1.55 -4.31 4.50
C TYR A 44 0.18 -4.10 3.86
N PHE A 45 -0.90 -4.62 4.46
CA PHE A 45 -2.26 -4.61 3.92
C PHE A 45 -3.15 -3.53 4.53
N TYR A 46 -2.58 -2.37 4.83
CA TYR A 46 -3.28 -1.22 5.39
C TYR A 46 -2.75 0.08 4.77
N LEU A 47 -3.55 1.15 4.85
CA LEU A 47 -3.08 2.50 4.54
C LEU A 47 -2.18 2.97 5.68
N LYS A 48 -0.90 3.20 5.38
CA LYS A 48 0.07 3.70 6.37
C LYS A 48 -0.33 5.06 6.95
N ASP A 49 -0.96 5.90 6.13
CA ASP A 49 -1.65 7.12 6.54
C ASP A 49 -2.95 7.24 5.73
N ALA A 50 -4.08 6.98 6.39
CA ALA A 50 -5.40 7.02 5.73
C ALA A 50 -5.82 8.44 5.30
N SER A 51 -5.17 9.50 5.79
CA SER A 51 -5.64 10.88 5.66
C SER A 51 -4.67 11.82 4.95
N ALA A 52 -3.44 11.39 4.65
CA ALA A 52 -2.45 12.25 4.00
C ALA A 52 -1.84 11.62 2.76
N ASP A 53 -1.66 12.43 1.73
CA ASP A 53 -0.80 12.10 0.61
C ASP A 53 0.67 12.13 1.06
N GLU A 54 1.45 11.12 0.67
CA GLU A 54 2.88 11.02 0.89
C GLU A 54 3.61 11.15 -0.45
N VAL A 55 4.68 11.94 -0.46
CA VAL A 55 5.59 12.08 -1.60
C VAL A 55 6.66 10.98 -1.53
N ARG A 56 6.76 10.18 -2.59
CA ARG A 56 7.85 9.20 -2.77
C ARG A 56 8.64 9.48 -4.03
N TYR A 57 9.92 9.12 -3.97
CA TYR A 57 10.89 9.34 -5.04
C TYR A 57 11.39 8.01 -5.59
N PHE A 58 11.49 7.92 -6.90
CA PHE A 58 11.81 6.68 -7.59
C PHE A 58 12.96 6.86 -8.58
N THR A 59 13.67 5.76 -8.80
CA THR A 59 14.75 5.66 -9.80
C THR A 59 14.33 4.65 -10.85
N PRO A 60 13.89 5.10 -12.04
CA PRO A 60 13.54 4.21 -13.14
C PRO A 60 14.72 3.35 -13.58
N ARG A 61 14.44 2.10 -13.95
CA ARG A 61 15.37 1.17 -14.61
C ARG A 61 14.98 0.89 -16.07
N SER A 62 13.97 1.60 -16.54
CA SER A 62 13.36 1.46 -17.86
C SER A 62 12.74 2.80 -18.22
N ARG A 63 12.74 3.13 -19.52
CA ARG A 63 12.15 4.37 -20.05
C ARG A 63 10.63 4.32 -20.17
N THR A 64 10.05 3.12 -20.16
CA THR A 64 8.64 2.89 -20.52
C THR A 64 7.79 2.43 -19.34
N TRP A 65 8.41 2.03 -18.23
CA TRP A 65 7.68 1.62 -17.04
C TRP A 65 8.52 1.80 -15.77
N LEU A 66 7.84 1.94 -14.64
CA LEU A 66 8.43 2.11 -13.32
C LEU A 66 7.64 1.30 -12.29
N GLU A 67 8.33 0.45 -11.53
CA GLU A 67 7.77 -0.16 -10.32
C GLU A 67 7.70 0.87 -9.20
N ILE A 68 6.52 1.05 -8.62
CA ILE A 68 6.24 2.07 -7.61
C ILE A 68 5.89 1.46 -6.24
N GLY A 69 5.59 0.16 -6.20
CA GLY A 69 5.09 -0.53 -5.00
C GLY A 69 3.63 -0.16 -4.71
N ASP A 70 3.12 -0.52 -3.54
CA ASP A 70 1.70 -0.46 -3.21
C ASP A 70 1.16 0.98 -3.15
N LEU A 71 0.64 1.50 -4.26
CA LEU A 71 -0.05 2.78 -4.37
C LEU A 71 -1.57 2.56 -4.35
N ALA A 72 -2.27 3.10 -3.34
CA ALA A 72 -3.72 3.02 -3.27
C ALA A 72 -4.39 4.02 -4.22
N ALA A 73 -3.89 5.25 -4.28
CA ALA A 73 -4.41 6.29 -5.16
C ALA A 73 -3.39 7.43 -5.34
N LEU A 74 -3.36 8.05 -6.52
CA LEU A 74 -2.67 9.32 -6.74
C LEU A 74 -3.35 10.47 -5.99
N SER A 75 -2.58 11.51 -5.67
CA SER A 75 -3.12 12.75 -5.11
C SER A 75 -4.09 13.41 -6.09
N THR A 76 -5.19 13.92 -5.57
CA THR A 76 -6.16 14.74 -6.32
C THR A 76 -6.05 16.23 -6.01
N THR A 77 -5.15 16.60 -5.10
CA THR A 77 -4.99 17.99 -4.60
C THR A 77 -3.69 18.66 -5.05
N SER A 78 -2.79 17.88 -5.66
CA SER A 78 -1.49 18.32 -6.17
C SER A 78 -1.14 17.58 -7.45
N ASP A 79 -0.10 18.02 -8.16
CA ASP A 79 0.41 17.32 -9.34
C ASP A 79 1.00 15.96 -8.90
N PRO A 80 0.39 14.83 -9.32
CA PRO A 80 0.63 13.56 -8.66
C PRO A 80 1.85 12.80 -9.19
N VAL A 81 2.31 13.11 -10.40
CA VAL A 81 3.49 12.48 -11.01
C VAL A 81 4.31 13.56 -11.71
N LEU A 82 5.54 13.73 -11.25
CA LEU A 82 6.47 14.71 -11.78
C LEU A 82 7.79 14.05 -12.18
N LEU A 83 8.41 14.54 -13.26
CA LEU A 83 9.74 14.13 -13.70
C LEU A 83 10.75 15.27 -13.57
N ASP A 84 11.95 14.87 -13.15
CA ASP A 84 13.20 15.62 -13.33
C ASP A 84 13.81 15.18 -14.67
N MET A 85 13.71 16.03 -15.69
CA MET A 85 14.10 15.71 -17.06
C MET A 85 15.54 16.09 -17.40
N ASP A 86 16.14 17.01 -16.65
CA ASP A 86 17.50 17.53 -16.87
C ASP A 86 18.49 17.16 -15.76
N SER A 87 18.05 16.38 -14.79
CA SER A 87 18.85 15.79 -13.70
C SER A 87 19.41 16.82 -12.72
N ASP A 88 18.72 17.94 -12.54
CA ASP A 88 19.14 19.02 -11.64
C ASP A 88 18.53 18.91 -10.21
N GLY A 89 17.62 17.96 -10.00
CA GLY A 89 16.93 17.71 -8.74
C GLY A 89 15.58 18.44 -8.60
N SER A 90 15.15 19.17 -9.62
CA SER A 90 13.86 19.85 -9.72
C SER A 90 12.87 19.01 -10.52
N PHE A 91 11.57 19.20 -10.28
CA PHE A 91 10.51 18.35 -10.81
C PHE A 91 9.46 19.19 -11.54
N GLU A 92 9.74 19.56 -12.78
CA GLU A 92 8.93 20.51 -13.56
C GLU A 92 7.99 19.84 -14.55
N SER A 93 8.30 18.61 -14.96
CA SER A 93 7.54 17.93 -16.00
C SER A 93 6.38 17.17 -15.36
N VAL A 94 5.18 17.74 -15.46
CA VAL A 94 3.94 17.13 -14.97
C VAL A 94 3.44 16.08 -15.96
N LEU A 95 3.20 14.86 -15.47
CA LEU A 95 2.62 13.77 -16.24
C LEU A 95 1.12 13.66 -15.96
N THR A 96 0.34 13.50 -17.01
CA THR A 96 -1.12 13.34 -16.92
C THR A 96 -1.53 11.88 -17.12
N GLU A 97 -2.28 11.31 -16.18
CA GLU A 97 -2.82 9.96 -16.30
C GLU A 97 -3.76 9.84 -17.52
N ASN A 98 -3.71 8.70 -18.21
CA ASN A 98 -4.40 8.41 -19.48
C ASN A 98 -3.98 9.27 -20.69
N VAL A 99 -2.99 10.15 -20.52
CA VAL A 99 -2.37 10.91 -21.63
C VAL A 99 -0.90 10.51 -21.76
N ASP A 100 -0.16 10.58 -20.66
CA ASP A 100 1.26 10.27 -20.60
C ASP A 100 1.55 8.87 -20.06
N PHE A 101 0.75 8.42 -19.09
CA PHE A 101 0.93 7.13 -18.44
C PHE A 101 -0.39 6.50 -18.02
N VAL A 102 -0.35 5.22 -17.67
CA VAL A 102 -1.41 4.48 -16.98
C VAL A 102 -0.81 3.74 -15.79
N LEU A 103 -1.61 3.51 -14.76
CA LEU A 103 -1.24 2.68 -13.63
C LEU A 103 -1.62 1.21 -13.89
N GLU A 104 -0.81 0.29 -13.38
CA GLU A 104 -1.04 -1.15 -13.45
C GLU A 104 -1.04 -1.76 -12.04
N PRO A 105 -1.88 -2.78 -11.76
CA PRO A 105 -2.80 -3.44 -12.70
C PRO A 105 -3.97 -2.54 -13.12
N LEU A 106 -4.48 -2.72 -14.34
CA LEU A 106 -5.52 -1.85 -14.91
C LEU A 106 -6.85 -1.92 -14.14
N ASN A 107 -7.13 -3.07 -13.53
CA ASN A 107 -8.34 -3.32 -12.75
C ASN A 107 -8.08 -3.25 -11.25
N ALA A 108 -7.02 -2.55 -10.80
CA ALA A 108 -6.62 -2.50 -9.40
C ALA A 108 -7.79 -2.11 -8.47
N THR A 109 -8.62 -1.17 -8.92
CA THR A 109 -9.78 -0.71 -8.16
C THR A 109 -10.86 -1.77 -8.05
N GLU A 110 -11.17 -2.52 -9.11
CA GLU A 110 -12.17 -3.60 -9.06
C GLU A 110 -11.68 -4.82 -8.28
N ASP A 111 -10.39 -5.11 -8.35
CA ASP A 111 -9.77 -6.23 -7.66
C ASP A 111 -9.40 -5.89 -6.19
N GLU A 112 -9.65 -4.65 -5.75
CA GLU A 112 -9.29 -4.12 -4.43
C GLU A 112 -7.80 -4.30 -4.09
N VAL A 113 -6.93 -4.17 -5.09
CA VAL A 113 -5.48 -4.24 -4.96
C VAL A 113 -4.85 -2.87 -5.23
N PRO A 114 -3.67 -2.57 -4.68
CA PRO A 114 -2.96 -1.35 -5.03
C PRO A 114 -2.42 -1.40 -6.47
N TYR A 115 -2.20 -0.23 -7.04
CA TYR A 115 -1.35 -0.09 -8.22
C TYR A 115 0.10 -0.36 -7.83
N GLU A 116 0.81 -1.15 -8.64
CA GLU A 116 2.18 -1.59 -8.37
C GLU A 116 3.19 -1.00 -9.36
N ARG A 117 2.70 -0.51 -10.52
CA ARG A 117 3.53 0.00 -11.61
C ARG A 117 2.88 1.18 -12.31
N LEU A 118 3.72 2.10 -12.78
CA LEU A 118 3.38 3.13 -13.74
C LEU A 118 3.94 2.72 -15.11
N ARG A 119 3.12 2.81 -16.16
CA ARG A 119 3.53 2.53 -17.55
C ARG A 119 3.30 3.76 -18.43
N MET A 120 4.33 4.16 -19.15
CA MET A 120 4.24 5.24 -20.14
C MET A 120 3.42 4.80 -21.34
N LEU A 121 2.56 5.68 -21.81
CA LEU A 121 1.82 5.51 -23.05
C LEU A 121 2.74 5.79 -24.25
N PRO A 122 2.64 5.03 -25.36
CA PRO A 122 3.53 5.18 -26.51
C PRO A 122 3.49 6.56 -27.19
N LEU A 123 2.41 7.30 -27.00
CA LEU A 123 2.19 8.63 -27.59
C LEU A 123 2.53 9.78 -26.63
N SER A 124 3.01 9.49 -25.42
CA SER A 124 3.46 10.52 -24.50
C SER A 124 4.63 11.31 -25.10
N SER A 125 4.70 12.61 -24.80
CA SER A 125 5.85 13.43 -25.13
C SER A 125 7.01 13.25 -24.12
N TYR A 126 6.78 12.50 -23.04
CA TYR A 126 7.75 12.23 -22.00
C TYR A 126 8.21 10.77 -22.04
N TRP A 127 9.35 10.52 -21.41
CA TRP A 127 9.86 9.18 -21.12
C TRP A 127 10.55 9.21 -19.76
N LEU A 128 10.62 8.07 -19.09
CA LEU A 128 11.28 8.00 -17.81
C LEU A 128 12.80 8.11 -18.00
N ILE A 129 13.44 8.99 -17.23
CA ILE A 129 14.89 9.14 -17.24
C ILE A 129 15.50 8.14 -16.25
N GLU A 130 16.41 7.30 -16.73
CA GLU A 130 17.14 6.31 -15.93
C GLU A 130 18.25 6.97 -15.09
N TYR A 131 17.85 7.90 -14.23
CA TYR A 131 18.69 8.68 -13.34
C TYR A 131 18.15 8.59 -11.90
N PRO A 132 19.02 8.58 -10.85
CA PRO A 132 18.56 8.50 -9.47
C PRO A 132 17.55 9.58 -9.12
N ARG A 133 16.43 9.16 -8.50
CA ARG A 133 15.39 10.07 -8.00
C ARG A 133 14.75 10.95 -9.10
N SER A 134 14.74 10.51 -10.36
CA SER A 134 14.17 11.29 -11.47
C SER A 134 12.63 11.35 -11.49
N VAL A 135 11.93 10.58 -10.66
CA VAL A 135 10.46 10.55 -10.60
C VAL A 135 9.98 10.84 -9.19
N GLN A 136 9.04 11.76 -9.06
CA GLN A 136 8.32 12.05 -7.84
C GLN A 136 6.85 11.65 -8.01
N ILE A 137 6.31 10.89 -7.06
CA ILE A 137 4.90 10.50 -7.04
C ILE A 137 4.30 10.92 -5.70
N THR A 138 3.17 11.60 -5.77
CA THR A 138 2.40 12.06 -4.62
C THR A 138 1.07 11.32 -4.58
N GLY A 139 0.80 10.63 -3.46
CA GLY A 139 -0.44 9.89 -3.29
C GLY A 139 -0.50 9.10 -1.99
N ARG A 140 -1.53 8.27 -1.85
CA ARG A 140 -1.74 7.40 -0.68
C ARG A 140 -1.20 6.01 -0.97
N TRP A 141 -0.46 5.47 -0.02
CA TRP A 141 0.28 4.20 -0.18
C TRP A 141 -0.23 3.13 0.77
N GLY A 142 -0.18 1.88 0.30
CA GLY A 142 -0.69 0.69 0.96
C GLY A 142 -1.97 0.19 0.30
N TRP A 143 -2.75 -0.57 1.07
CA TRP A 143 -4.03 -1.13 0.63
C TRP A 143 -5.18 -0.32 1.19
N SER A 144 -6.19 -0.01 0.36
CA SER A 144 -7.38 0.75 0.76
C SER A 144 -8.19 0.07 1.86
N SER A 145 -8.13 -1.26 1.90
CA SER A 145 -8.79 -2.14 2.86
C SER A 145 -7.93 -3.38 3.08
N VAL A 146 -8.03 -3.96 4.26
CA VAL A 146 -7.41 -5.27 4.54
C VAL A 146 -8.17 -6.33 3.74
N PRO A 147 -7.51 -7.14 2.89
CA PRO A 147 -8.22 -8.19 2.15
C PRO A 147 -8.78 -9.23 3.11
N THR A 148 -9.99 -9.74 2.82
CA THR A 148 -10.68 -10.74 3.65
C THR A 148 -9.83 -11.98 3.93
N VAL A 149 -8.99 -12.40 2.98
CA VAL A 149 -8.05 -13.52 3.16
C VAL A 149 -6.97 -13.23 4.21
N ILE A 150 -6.53 -11.98 4.32
CA ILE A 150 -5.56 -11.52 5.31
C ILE A 150 -6.23 -11.41 6.69
N GLU A 151 -7.47 -10.92 6.76
CA GLU A 151 -8.26 -10.94 8.00
C GLU A 151 -8.41 -12.37 8.53
N GLN A 152 -8.82 -13.31 7.68
CA GLN A 152 -8.98 -14.73 8.06
C GLN A 152 -7.65 -15.37 8.49
N ALA A 153 -6.56 -15.10 7.78
CA ALA A 153 -5.24 -15.58 8.17
C ALA A 153 -4.84 -15.03 9.55
N THR A 154 -5.10 -13.74 9.80
CA THR A 154 -4.83 -13.08 11.08
C THR A 154 -5.62 -13.70 12.21
N LEU A 155 -6.93 -13.95 12.01
CA LEU A 155 -7.78 -14.66 12.99
C LEU A 155 -7.19 -16.02 13.37
N ILE A 156 -6.85 -16.85 12.37
CA ILE A 156 -6.31 -18.21 12.61
C ILE A 156 -4.98 -18.16 13.36
N LEU A 157 -4.08 -17.26 12.98
CA LEU A 157 -2.77 -17.12 13.60
C LEU A 157 -2.89 -16.58 15.04
N ALA A 158 -3.68 -15.53 15.26
CA ALA A 158 -3.90 -14.96 16.58
C ALA A 158 -4.50 -16.00 17.56
N SER A 159 -5.46 -16.82 17.10
CA SER A 159 -6.01 -17.91 17.92
C SER A 159 -4.99 -18.96 18.29
N ARG A 160 -4.06 -19.28 17.38
CA ARG A 160 -2.96 -20.22 17.68
C ARG A 160 -1.99 -19.65 18.70
N TYR A 161 -1.72 -18.35 18.64
CA TYR A 161 -0.86 -17.70 19.63
C TYR A 161 -1.49 -17.70 21.02
N LEU A 162 -2.73 -17.26 21.15
CA LEU A 162 -3.43 -17.26 22.44
C LEU A 162 -3.54 -18.66 23.05
N LYS A 163 -3.95 -19.65 22.26
CA LYS A 163 -4.08 -21.04 22.75
C LYS A 163 -2.77 -21.65 23.22
N ARG A 164 -1.62 -21.16 22.75
CA ARG A 164 -0.30 -21.69 23.12
C ARG A 164 0.29 -20.95 24.33
N THR A 165 -0.18 -19.75 24.62
CA THR A 165 0.21 -18.95 25.78
C THR A 165 -0.68 -19.17 27.00
N ASP A 166 -1.87 -19.76 26.80
CA ASP A 166 -2.79 -20.26 27.84
C ASP A 166 -2.35 -21.63 28.37
#